data_AF-A0A2D9ZZ40-F1
#
_entry.id   AF-A0A2D9ZZ40-F1
#
_cell.length_a   1.000
_cell.length_b   1.000
_cell.length_c   1.000
_cell.angle_alpha   90.00
_cell.angle_beta   90.00
_cell.angle_gamma   90.00
#
_symmetry.space_group_name_H-M   'P 1'
#
loop_
_entity.id
_entity.type
_entity.pdbx_description
1 polymer ?
#
loop_
_entity_poly.entity_id
_entity_poly.type
_entity_poly.pdbx_seq_one_letter_code
_entity_poly.pdbx_strand_id
1 'polypeptide(L)'
;MFLSEQCNVLERLNPLINRHASRFALLRSDWWESPQEKCRDYISSQFEMLPCLLSGALQNARRLGLEHAFSGMLDLLEQQDDAQGNSSAAVAGSAYRVFRMLEAANDICLDQQGAPLFNADLTLICLILHTFCRESVAQVTDLETELQATSLFRRLPQNSGFSGLLARLAEARPQAQRNGQRSAVTVN
;
A
#
# COMPACT_ATOMS: atom_id res chain seq x y z
N MET A 1 -12.45 -17.15 8.94
CA MET A 1 -12.86 -16.01 9.78
C MET A 1 -13.44 -14.87 8.94
N PHE A 2 -12.84 -14.53 7.79
CA PHE A 2 -13.26 -13.40 6.94
C PHE A 2 -14.64 -13.47 6.24
N LEU A 3 -15.14 -14.62 5.80
CA LEU A 3 -16.33 -14.67 4.91
C LEU A 3 -17.65 -14.20 5.59
N SER A 4 -17.88 -14.54 6.86
CA SER A 4 -19.10 -14.13 7.58
C SER A 4 -19.09 -12.65 7.95
N GLU A 5 -17.91 -12.09 8.23
CA GLU A 5 -17.73 -10.67 8.54
C GLU A 5 -17.84 -9.81 7.27
N GLN A 6 -17.34 -10.30 6.13
CA GLN A 6 -17.48 -9.64 4.82
C GLN A 6 -18.94 -9.47 4.38
N CYS A 7 -19.77 -10.51 4.53
CA CYS A 7 -21.20 -10.41 4.24
C CYS A 7 -21.89 -9.35 5.11
N ASN A 8 -21.52 -9.27 6.40
CA ASN A 8 -22.06 -8.29 7.34
C ASN A 8 -21.63 -6.86 6.97
N VAL A 9 -20.38 -6.67 6.53
CA VAL A 9 -19.89 -5.38 6.03
C VAL A 9 -20.69 -4.91 4.81
N LEU A 10 -20.86 -5.77 3.80
CA LEU A 10 -21.62 -5.42 2.59
C LEU A 10 -23.08 -5.06 2.90
N GLU A 11 -23.75 -5.83 3.76
CA GLU A 11 -25.11 -5.51 4.18
C GLU A 11 -25.21 -4.14 4.85
N ARG A 12 -24.22 -3.79 5.69
CA ARG A 12 -24.16 -2.48 6.35
C ARG A 12 -23.82 -1.35 5.39
N LEU A 13 -23.11 -1.61 4.28
CA LEU A 13 -22.80 -0.63 3.24
C LEU A 13 -23.94 -0.40 2.24
N ASN A 14 -24.87 -1.34 2.09
CA ASN A 14 -26.00 -1.23 1.13
C ASN A 14 -26.74 0.12 1.16
N PRO A 15 -27.06 0.74 2.32
CA PRO A 15 -27.71 2.05 2.34
C PRO A 15 -26.87 3.16 1.70
N LEU A 16 -25.54 3.09 1.82
CA LEU A 16 -24.60 4.05 1.24
C LEU A 16 -24.41 3.80 -0.26
N ILE A 17 -24.32 2.52 -0.65
CA ILE A 17 -24.31 2.10 -2.06
C ILE A 17 -25.54 2.65 -2.77
N ASN A 18 -26.74 2.40 -2.23
CA ASN A 18 -28.00 2.87 -2.83
C ASN A 18 -28.06 4.40 -2.98
N ARG A 19 -27.41 5.14 -2.08
CA ARG A 19 -27.40 6.60 -2.09
C ARG A 19 -26.37 7.20 -3.04
N HIS A 20 -25.22 6.55 -3.21
CA HIS A 20 -24.04 7.16 -3.82
C HIS A 20 -23.53 6.46 -5.08
N ALA A 21 -23.93 5.22 -5.36
CA ALA A 21 -23.36 4.41 -6.44
C ALA A 21 -23.44 5.05 -7.83
N SER A 22 -24.51 5.80 -8.12
CA SER A 22 -24.68 6.49 -9.40
C SER A 22 -23.56 7.50 -9.71
N ARG A 23 -22.88 8.03 -8.67
CA ARG A 23 -21.75 8.95 -8.85
C ARG A 23 -20.55 8.27 -9.50
N PHE A 24 -20.35 6.97 -9.27
CA PHE A 24 -19.21 6.23 -9.79
C PHE A 24 -19.43 5.71 -11.21
N ALA A 25 -20.67 5.73 -11.70
CA ALA A 25 -20.96 5.36 -13.08
C ALA A 25 -20.28 6.29 -14.09
N LEU A 26 -19.92 7.53 -13.68
CA LEU A 26 -19.12 8.44 -14.51
C LEU A 26 -17.66 7.99 -14.66
N LEU A 27 -17.15 7.25 -13.69
CA LEU A 27 -15.78 6.71 -13.70
C LEU A 27 -15.72 5.33 -14.36
N ARG A 28 -16.86 4.63 -14.39
CA ARG A 28 -17.02 3.28 -14.93
C ARG A 28 -18.25 3.23 -15.82
N SER A 29 -18.03 3.47 -17.12
CA SER A 29 -19.11 3.49 -18.13
C SER A 29 -19.94 2.19 -18.16
N ASP A 30 -19.33 1.06 -17.78
CA ASP A 30 -19.98 -0.25 -17.64
C ASP A 30 -20.97 -0.33 -16.46
N TRP A 31 -21.07 0.70 -15.62
CA TRP A 31 -21.97 0.75 -14.46
C TRP A 31 -23.26 1.53 -14.71
N TRP A 32 -23.42 2.16 -15.89
CA TRP A 32 -24.53 3.09 -16.15
C TRP A 32 -25.92 2.42 -16.07
N GLU A 33 -26.01 1.14 -16.44
CA GLU A 33 -27.28 0.39 -16.46
C GLU A 33 -27.74 -0.06 -15.07
N SER A 34 -26.81 -0.50 -14.20
CA SER A 34 -27.12 -0.97 -12.85
C SER A 34 -26.06 -0.53 -11.82
N PRO A 35 -25.93 0.77 -11.53
CA PRO A 35 -24.80 1.29 -10.75
C PRO A 35 -24.75 0.73 -9.32
N GLN A 36 -25.91 0.50 -8.68
CA GLN A 36 -25.95 -0.06 -7.33
C GLN A 36 -25.45 -1.50 -7.30
N GLU A 37 -25.92 -2.34 -8.23
CA GLU A 37 -25.52 -3.74 -8.35
C GLU A 37 -24.02 -3.83 -8.66
N LYS A 38 -23.56 -3.11 -9.68
CA LYS A 38 -22.14 -3.09 -10.08
C LYS A 38 -21.22 -2.57 -8.97
N CYS A 39 -21.64 -1.53 -8.25
CA CYS A 39 -20.88 -1.02 -7.12
C CYS A 39 -20.81 -2.05 -5.98
N ARG A 40 -21.92 -2.72 -5.66
CA ARG A 40 -21.97 -3.79 -4.66
C ARG A 40 -21.07 -4.96 -5.02
N ASP A 41 -21.17 -5.44 -6.26
CA ASP A 41 -20.37 -6.55 -6.78
C ASP A 41 -18.88 -6.20 -6.77
N TYR A 42 -18.54 -4.97 -7.17
CA TYR A 42 -17.17 -4.49 -7.13
C TYR A 42 -16.62 -4.47 -5.70
N ILE A 43 -17.35 -3.89 -4.74
CA ILE A 43 -16.92 -3.87 -3.33
C ILE A 43 -16.77 -5.32 -2.82
N SER A 44 -17.73 -6.21 -3.09
CA SER A 44 -17.66 -7.62 -2.69
C SER A 44 -16.38 -8.28 -3.22
N SER A 45 -16.11 -8.11 -4.51
CA SER A 45 -14.91 -8.66 -5.15
C SER A 45 -13.62 -8.12 -4.51
N GLN A 46 -13.56 -6.83 -4.15
CA GLN A 46 -12.38 -6.26 -3.48
C GLN A 46 -12.12 -6.90 -2.11
N PHE A 47 -13.18 -7.12 -1.31
CA PHE A 47 -13.07 -7.80 -0.02
C PHE A 47 -12.71 -9.28 -0.15
N GLU A 48 -13.30 -9.98 -1.12
CA GLU A 48 -13.00 -11.38 -1.41
C GLU A 48 -11.55 -11.58 -1.85
N MET A 49 -11.00 -10.62 -2.61
CA MET A 49 -9.62 -10.67 -3.09
C MET A 49 -8.59 -10.27 -2.03
N LEU A 50 -9.00 -9.61 -0.95
CA LEU A 50 -8.11 -9.07 0.07
C LEU A 50 -7.12 -10.10 0.65
N PRO A 51 -7.50 -11.34 1.01
CA PRO A 51 -6.55 -12.34 1.51
C PRO A 51 -5.48 -12.71 0.49
N CYS A 52 -5.86 -12.79 -0.80
CA CYS A 52 -4.92 -13.05 -1.89
C CYS A 52 -3.97 -11.86 -2.10
N LEU A 53 -4.50 -10.63 -2.03
CA LEU A 53 -3.70 -9.40 -2.12
C LEU A 53 -2.66 -9.31 -0.99
N LEU A 54 -3.07 -9.56 0.26
CA LEU A 54 -2.18 -9.55 1.41
C LEU A 54 -1.11 -10.65 1.31
N SER A 55 -1.48 -11.84 0.82
CA SER A 55 -0.52 -12.93 0.59
C SER A 55 0.52 -12.59 -0.47
N GLY A 56 0.10 -11.95 -1.57
CA GLY A 56 1.00 -11.46 -2.62
C GLY A 56 1.90 -10.33 -2.12
N ALA A 57 1.34 -9.40 -1.34
CA ALA A 57 2.08 -8.30 -0.74
C ALA A 57 3.13 -8.78 0.27
N LEU A 58 2.85 -9.82 1.05
CA LEU A 58 3.85 -10.44 1.93
C LEU A 58 5.05 -10.98 1.14
N GLN A 59 4.80 -11.60 -0.02
CA GLN A 59 5.88 -12.07 -0.90
C GLN A 59 6.69 -10.90 -1.47
N ASN A 60 6.03 -9.82 -1.86
CA ASN A 60 6.71 -8.60 -2.33
C ASN A 60 7.50 -7.94 -1.20
N ALA A 61 6.93 -7.83 0.01
CA ALA A 61 7.60 -7.31 1.19
C ALA A 61 8.88 -8.10 1.51
N ARG A 62 8.83 -9.44 1.45
CA ARG A 62 10.01 -10.31 1.58
C ARG A 62 11.09 -9.97 0.56
N ARG A 63 10.71 -9.83 -0.70
CA ARG A 63 11.64 -9.48 -1.79
C ARG A 63 12.26 -8.09 -1.62
N LEU A 64 11.52 -7.15 -1.04
CA LEU A 64 11.95 -5.77 -0.80
C LEU A 64 12.61 -5.56 0.57
N GLY A 65 12.69 -6.60 1.42
CA GLY A 65 13.21 -6.47 2.79
C GLY A 65 12.34 -5.60 3.71
N LEU A 66 11.03 -5.56 3.47
CA LEU A 66 10.05 -4.75 4.20
C LEU A 66 9.10 -5.59 5.07
N GLU A 67 9.48 -6.83 5.40
CA GLU A 67 8.63 -7.77 6.16
C GLU A 67 8.17 -7.19 7.49
N HIS A 68 9.06 -6.56 8.24
CA HIS A 68 8.74 -5.95 9.53
C HIS A 68 7.77 -4.77 9.40
N ALA A 69 7.94 -3.93 8.36
CA ALA A 69 7.03 -2.82 8.09
C ALA A 69 5.64 -3.34 7.69
N PHE A 70 5.60 -4.39 6.86
CA PHE A 70 4.36 -5.05 6.45
C PHE A 70 3.62 -5.69 7.62
N SER A 71 4.32 -6.43 8.48
CA SER A 71 3.71 -6.99 9.71
C SER A 71 3.21 -5.89 10.64
N GLY A 72 4.02 -4.85 10.89
CA GLY A 72 3.59 -3.73 11.73
C GLY A 72 2.38 -2.97 11.20
N MET A 73 2.23 -2.88 9.87
CA MET A 73 1.03 -2.34 9.24
C MET A 73 -0.21 -3.18 9.54
N LEU A 74 -0.11 -4.51 9.46
CA LEU A 74 -1.23 -5.41 9.79
C LEU A 74 -1.60 -5.31 11.27
N ASP A 75 -0.60 -5.28 12.16
CA ASP A 75 -0.83 -5.13 13.60
C ASP A 75 -1.56 -3.80 13.93
N LEU A 76 -1.22 -2.71 13.24
CA LEU A 76 -1.93 -1.42 13.40
C LEU A 76 -3.38 -1.50 12.94
N LEU A 77 -3.65 -2.17 11.82
CA LEU A 77 -5.00 -2.33 11.31
C LEU A 77 -5.87 -3.18 12.24
N GLU A 78 -5.31 -4.23 12.84
CA GLU A 78 -6.01 -5.07 13.83
C GLU A 78 -6.34 -4.29 15.11
N GLN A 79 -5.39 -3.52 15.66
CA GLN A 79 -5.60 -2.73 16.89
C GLN A 79 -6.65 -1.64 16.74
N GLN A 80 -6.91 -1.19 15.51
CA GLN A 80 -7.82 -0.09 15.22
C GLN A 80 -9.27 -0.54 14.98
N ASP A 81 -9.52 -1.84 14.88
CA ASP A 81 -10.87 -2.39 14.62
C ASP A 81 -11.72 -2.51 15.90
N ASP A 82 -11.09 -2.53 17.08
CA ASP A 82 -11.75 -2.75 18.38
C ASP A 82 -12.63 -1.59 18.89
N ALA A 83 -12.68 -0.44 18.20
CA ALA A 83 -13.23 0.82 18.75
C ALA A 83 -14.46 1.41 18.04
N GLN A 84 -15.09 0.74 17.05
CA GLN A 84 -16.07 1.40 16.18
C GLN A 84 -17.51 0.88 16.29
N GLY A 85 -18.46 1.80 16.48
CA GLY A 85 -19.89 1.51 16.61
C GLY A 85 -20.54 0.94 15.35
N ASN A 86 -21.69 0.28 15.51
CA ASN A 86 -22.37 -0.51 14.46
C ASN A 86 -23.06 0.28 13.31
N SER A 87 -22.72 1.56 13.09
CA SER A 87 -23.37 2.37 12.05
C SER A 87 -22.76 2.14 10.66
N SER A 88 -23.54 2.27 9.58
CA SER A 88 -23.05 2.14 8.19
C SER A 88 -21.86 3.05 7.87
N ALA A 89 -21.87 4.28 8.39
CA ALA A 89 -20.78 5.24 8.17
C ALA A 89 -19.50 4.85 8.95
N ALA A 90 -19.64 4.23 10.12
CA ALA A 90 -18.50 3.71 10.88
C ALA A 90 -17.89 2.49 10.17
N VAL A 91 -18.71 1.58 9.65
CA VAL A 91 -18.25 0.43 8.84
C VAL A 91 -17.54 0.89 7.57
N ALA A 92 -18.09 1.90 6.88
CA ALA A 92 -17.41 2.52 5.75
C ALA A 92 -16.08 3.17 6.15
N GLY A 93 -16.00 3.77 7.33
CA GLY A 93 -14.77 4.33 7.89
C GLY A 93 -13.70 3.28 8.18
N SER A 94 -14.05 2.17 8.84
CA SER A 94 -13.12 1.05 9.08
C SER A 94 -12.65 0.44 7.76
N ALA A 95 -13.57 0.15 6.85
CA ALA A 95 -13.23 -0.35 5.51
C ALA A 95 -12.31 0.62 4.75
N TYR A 96 -12.64 1.92 4.76
CA TYR A 96 -11.84 2.95 4.10
C TYR A 96 -10.42 2.97 4.63
N ARG A 97 -10.25 2.93 5.95
CA ARG A 97 -8.94 2.91 6.62
C ARG A 97 -8.07 1.74 6.17
N VAL A 98 -8.64 0.54 6.08
CA VAL A 98 -7.91 -0.65 5.60
C VAL A 98 -7.40 -0.39 4.18
N PHE A 99 -8.29 -0.08 3.24
CA PHE A 99 -7.89 0.10 1.84
C PHE A 99 -6.94 1.30 1.66
N ARG A 100 -7.16 2.40 2.38
CA ARG A 100 -6.31 3.58 2.33
C ARG A 100 -4.91 3.30 2.87
N MET A 101 -4.77 2.50 3.92
CA MET A 101 -3.46 2.07 4.44
C MET A 101 -2.69 1.23 3.42
N LEU A 102 -3.37 0.29 2.76
CA LEU A 102 -2.75 -0.53 1.72
C LEU A 102 -2.33 0.32 0.51
N GLU A 103 -3.16 1.29 0.10
CA GLU A 103 -2.83 2.24 -0.96
C GLU A 103 -1.62 3.12 -0.59
N ALA A 104 -1.63 3.76 0.58
CA ALA A 104 -0.53 4.61 1.04
C ALA A 104 0.79 3.83 1.17
N ALA A 105 0.75 2.60 1.70
CA ALA A 105 1.92 1.74 1.76
C ALA A 105 2.43 1.37 0.36
N ASN A 106 1.52 1.14 -0.61
CA ASN A 106 1.88 0.87 -1.99
C ASN A 106 2.60 2.06 -2.64
N ASP A 107 2.05 3.27 -2.47
CA ASP A 107 2.59 4.51 -3.03
C ASP A 107 3.99 4.80 -2.48
N ILE A 108 4.18 4.62 -1.17
CA ILE A 108 5.49 4.78 -0.54
C ILE A 108 6.49 3.73 -1.04
N CYS A 109 6.04 2.49 -1.25
CA CYS A 109 6.91 1.46 -1.81
C CYS A 109 7.28 1.77 -3.26
N LEU A 110 6.34 2.25 -4.07
CA LEU A 110 6.62 2.70 -5.43
C LEU A 110 7.65 3.84 -5.45
N ASP A 111 7.45 4.86 -4.61
CA ASP A 111 8.34 6.02 -4.52
C ASP A 111 9.75 5.64 -4.03
N GLN A 112 9.86 4.84 -2.97
CA GLN A 112 11.14 4.60 -2.30
C GLN A 112 11.87 3.33 -2.76
N GLN A 113 11.13 2.35 -3.28
CA GLN A 113 11.68 1.05 -3.73
C GLN A 113 11.71 0.91 -5.24
N GLY A 114 10.98 1.77 -5.97
CA GLY A 114 10.78 1.61 -7.41
C GLY A 114 9.95 0.36 -7.76
N ALA A 115 9.24 -0.21 -6.78
CA ALA A 115 8.43 -1.41 -6.96
C ALA A 115 7.21 -1.37 -6.04
N PRO A 116 6.02 -1.78 -6.52
CA PRO A 116 4.81 -1.80 -5.72
C PRO A 116 4.87 -2.91 -4.68
N LEU A 117 4.17 -2.67 -3.56
CA LEU A 117 3.88 -3.69 -2.57
C LEU A 117 2.69 -4.56 -3.03
N PHE A 118 1.67 -3.94 -3.61
CA PHE A 118 0.46 -4.57 -4.14
C PHE A 118 0.40 -4.42 -5.66
N ASN A 119 0.13 -5.52 -6.37
CA ASN A 119 -0.02 -5.52 -7.83
C ASN A 119 -1.45 -5.16 -8.30
N ALA A 120 -2.30 -4.68 -7.40
CA ALA A 120 -3.68 -4.31 -7.69
C ALA A 120 -3.88 -2.81 -7.53
N ASP A 121 -4.77 -2.27 -8.36
CA ASP A 121 -5.23 -0.89 -8.24
C ASP A 121 -6.27 -0.81 -7.11
N LEU A 122 -5.93 -0.02 -6.08
CA LEU A 122 -6.76 0.21 -4.90
C LEU A 122 -7.50 1.55 -4.95
N THR A 123 -7.28 2.37 -5.98
CA THR A 123 -7.75 3.76 -6.01
C THR A 123 -9.27 3.85 -6.12
N LEU A 124 -9.89 3.03 -6.97
CA LEU A 124 -11.35 3.07 -7.11
C LEU A 124 -12.07 2.62 -5.83
N ILE A 125 -11.59 1.59 -5.15
CA ILE A 125 -12.19 1.15 -3.88
C ILE A 125 -11.97 2.17 -2.77
N CYS A 126 -10.79 2.80 -2.70
CA CYS A 126 -10.52 3.90 -1.78
C CYS A 126 -11.47 5.07 -2.03
N LEU A 127 -11.66 5.49 -3.29
CA LEU A 127 -12.58 6.57 -3.66
C LEU A 127 -14.03 6.28 -3.26
N ILE A 128 -14.49 5.05 -3.50
CA ILE A 128 -15.85 4.63 -3.16
C ILE A 128 -16.05 4.72 -1.64
N LEU A 129 -15.14 4.14 -0.87
CA LEU A 129 -15.22 4.09 0.59
C LEU A 129 -15.03 5.48 1.22
N HIS A 130 -14.15 6.32 0.65
CA HIS A 130 -14.01 7.74 1.00
C HIS A 130 -15.35 8.47 0.84
N THR A 131 -16.08 8.23 -0.25
CA THR A 131 -17.39 8.86 -0.49
C THR A 131 -18.46 8.38 0.50
N PHE A 132 -18.32 7.17 1.03
CA PHE A 132 -19.26 6.56 1.97
C PHE A 132 -19.02 7.04 3.41
N CYS A 133 -17.77 7.33 3.78
CA CYS A 133 -17.46 7.93 5.07
C CYS A 133 -17.71 9.46 5.03
N ARG A 134 -17.92 10.06 6.20
CA ARG A 134 -18.12 11.52 6.29
C ARG A 134 -16.81 12.21 5.97
N GLU A 135 -16.85 13.34 5.27
CA GLU A 135 -15.67 14.10 4.85
C GLU A 135 -14.68 14.38 6.00
N SER A 136 -15.18 14.73 7.19
CA SER A 136 -14.33 14.92 8.38
C SER A 136 -13.62 13.64 8.84
N VAL A 137 -14.24 12.48 8.68
CA VAL A 137 -13.66 11.17 9.04
C VAL A 137 -12.62 10.77 8.00
N ALA A 138 -12.92 11.01 6.72
CA ALA A 138 -12.00 10.75 5.62
C ALA A 138 -10.69 11.53 5.79
N GLN A 139 -10.79 12.85 6.01
CA GLN A 139 -9.62 13.73 6.19
C GLN A 139 -8.72 13.32 7.36
N VAL A 140 -9.33 12.97 8.50
CA VAL A 140 -8.57 12.48 9.67
C VAL A 140 -7.91 11.14 9.35
N THR A 141 -8.64 10.23 8.69
CA THR A 141 -8.11 8.92 8.31
C THR A 141 -6.96 9.06 7.32
N ASP A 142 -7.05 9.96 6.35
CA ASP A 142 -5.99 10.20 5.36
C ASP A 142 -4.72 10.69 6.05
N LEU A 143 -4.83 11.70 6.92
CA LEU A 143 -3.69 12.23 7.65
C LEU A 143 -3.04 11.19 8.57
N GLU A 144 -3.84 10.46 9.35
CA GLU A 144 -3.35 9.39 10.23
C GLU A 144 -2.65 8.29 9.42
N THR A 145 -3.28 7.86 8.33
CA THR A 145 -2.77 6.79 7.47
C THR A 145 -1.47 7.18 6.80
N GLU A 146 -1.37 8.40 6.27
CA GLU A 146 -0.13 8.88 5.65
C GLU A 146 1.03 8.95 6.64
N LEU A 147 0.79 9.43 7.86
CA LEU A 147 1.79 9.47 8.92
C LEU A 147 2.24 8.06 9.33
N GLN A 148 1.28 7.15 9.53
CA GLN A 148 1.55 5.77 9.91
C GLN A 148 2.30 5.01 8.82
N ALA A 149 1.80 5.03 7.58
CA ALA A 149 2.43 4.39 6.44
C ALA A 149 3.85 4.95 6.21
N THR A 150 4.01 6.28 6.31
CA THR A 150 5.34 6.91 6.24
C THR A 150 6.23 6.41 7.36
N SER A 151 5.78 6.35 8.61
CA SER A 151 6.61 5.89 9.72
C SER A 151 7.07 4.44 9.58
N LEU A 152 6.23 3.58 9.00
CA LEU A 152 6.51 2.15 8.81
C LEU A 152 7.40 1.89 7.59
N PHE A 153 7.06 2.48 6.45
CA PHE A 153 7.68 2.13 5.17
C PHE A 153 8.79 3.09 4.74
N ARG A 154 8.95 4.23 5.42
CA ARG A 154 10.04 5.16 5.11
C ARG A 154 11.38 4.52 5.42
N ARG A 155 12.16 4.25 4.38
CA ARG A 155 13.58 4.01 4.54
C ARG A 155 14.25 5.31 4.99
N LEU A 156 14.95 5.27 6.12
CA LEU A 156 16.07 6.18 6.34
C LEU A 156 17.00 6.07 5.12
N PRO A 157 17.59 7.17 4.63
CA PRO A 157 18.36 7.18 3.39
C PRO A 157 19.53 6.20 3.51
N GLN A 158 19.31 4.95 3.11
CA GLN A 158 20.35 3.99 2.91
C GLN A 158 20.83 4.23 1.50
N ASN A 159 22.04 4.78 1.42
CA ASN A 159 22.92 4.86 0.26
C ASN A 159 22.29 4.17 -0.95
N SER A 160 21.63 4.98 -1.80
CA SER A 160 21.03 4.51 -3.05
C SER A 160 21.99 3.56 -3.77
N GLY A 161 21.47 2.63 -4.57
CA GLY A 161 22.32 1.76 -5.39
C GLY A 161 23.39 2.55 -6.18
N PHE A 162 23.08 3.81 -6.51
CA PHE A 162 24.02 4.79 -7.06
C PHE A 162 25.08 5.26 -6.06
N SER A 163 24.72 5.64 -4.83
CA SER A 163 25.67 5.95 -3.74
C SER A 163 26.61 4.78 -3.44
N GLY A 164 26.08 3.55 -3.40
CA GLY A 164 26.88 2.33 -3.24
C GLY A 164 27.72 1.98 -4.47
N LEU A 165 27.28 2.37 -5.66
CA LEU A 165 28.07 2.27 -6.90
C LEU A 165 29.16 3.33 -6.94
N LEU A 166 28.89 4.56 -6.50
CA LEU A 166 29.87 5.64 -6.34
C LEU A 166 30.92 5.28 -5.27
N ALA A 167 30.51 4.67 -4.15
CA ALA A 167 31.43 4.19 -3.13
C ALA A 167 32.35 3.10 -3.68
N ARG A 168 31.80 2.11 -4.41
CA ARG A 168 32.59 1.07 -5.08
C ARG A 168 33.51 1.63 -6.16
N LEU A 169 33.08 2.64 -6.92
CA LEU A 169 33.92 3.32 -7.91
C LEU A 169 35.02 4.18 -7.25
N ALA A 170 34.74 4.77 -6.09
CA ALA A 170 35.72 5.51 -5.30
C ALA A 170 36.80 4.58 -4.72
N GLU A 171 36.40 3.40 -4.24
CA GLU A 171 37.31 2.35 -3.77
C GLU A 171 38.08 1.67 -4.91
N ALA A 172 37.53 1.63 -6.13
CA ALA A 172 38.16 1.06 -7.31
C ALA A 172 39.22 1.95 -7.99
N ARG A 173 39.51 3.16 -7.47
CA ARG A 173 40.62 3.97 -8.00
C ARG A 173 41.99 3.35 -7.69
N PRO A 174 42.93 3.42 -8.64
CA PRO A 174 43.76 2.26 -8.98
C PRO A 174 45.00 2.10 -8.08
N GLN A 175 45.27 0.85 -7.68
CA GLN A 175 46.58 0.37 -7.23
C GLN A 175 47.68 0.45 -8.32
N ALA A 176 47.51 1.27 -9.36
CA ALA A 176 48.44 1.40 -10.48
C ALA A 176 49.73 2.20 -10.16
N GLN A 177 49.90 2.71 -8.94
CA GLN A 177 51.11 3.45 -8.55
C GLN A 177 52.11 2.67 -7.67
N ARG A 178 51.86 1.41 -7.29
CA ARG A 178 52.77 0.67 -6.39
C ARG A 178 53.71 -0.37 -7.03
N ASN A 179 53.56 -0.71 -8.31
CA ASN A 179 54.43 -1.70 -8.98
C ASN A 179 55.44 -1.10 -9.97
N GLY A 180 55.65 0.23 -9.96
CA GLY A 180 56.56 0.92 -10.89
C GLY A 180 58.03 1.01 -10.48
N GLN A 181 58.48 0.35 -9.40
CA GLN A 181 59.89 0.38 -8.99
C GLN A 181 60.34 -0.98 -8.43
N ARG A 182 60.59 -1.96 -9.30
CA ARG A 182 61.52 -3.08 -9.04
C ARG A 182 61.72 -3.90 -10.32
N SER A 183 62.58 -3.41 -11.20
CA SER A 183 63.36 -4.24 -12.12
C SER A 183 64.47 -3.38 -12.74
N ALA A 184 65.47 -3.05 -11.93
CA ALA A 184 66.81 -2.87 -12.47
C ALA A 184 67.44 -4.26 -12.49
N VAL A 185 67.39 -4.91 -13.66
CA VAL A 185 68.12 -6.14 -13.93
C VAL A 185 69.58 -5.74 -14.14
N THR A 186 70.44 -6.09 -13.20
CA THR A 186 71.88 -6.19 -13.42
C THR A 186 72.15 -7.36 -14.36
N VAL A 187 72.82 -7.10 -15.48
CA VAL A 187 73.46 -8.12 -16.31
C VAL A 187 74.96 -7.82 -16.27
N ASN A 188 75.72 -8.87 -15.97
CA ASN A 188 77.18 -8.91 -15.84
C ASN A 188 77.92 -8.43 -17.09
#